data_AF-A0A939UHK5-F1
#
_entry.id   AF-A0A939UHK5-F1
#
_cell.length_a   1.000
_cell.length_b   1.000
_cell.length_c   1.000
_cell.angle_alpha   90.00
_cell.angle_beta   90.00
_cell.angle_gamma   90.00
#
_symmetry.space_group_name_H-M   'P 1'
#
loop_
_entity.id
_entity.type
_entity.pdbx_description
1 polymer ?
#
loop_
_entity_poly.entity_id
_entity_poly.type
_entity_poly.pdbx_seq_one_letter_code
_entity_poly.pdbx_strand_id
1 'polypeptide(L)' 'MKLKNVSFSYGKKIIYDGLSLSVPDKKITCVLGPSGCGKTTLLNMIGGVIPYSGIIEG' A
#
# COMPACT_ATOMS: atom_id res chain seq x y z
N MET A 1 -1.23 9.54 -8.24
CA MET A 1 -1.49 8.75 -7.02
C MET A 1 -0.45 8.97 -5.94
N LYS A 2 -0.92 9.26 -4.72
CA LYS A 2 -0.12 9.44 -3.50
C LYS A 2 -0.73 8.68 -2.32
N LEU A 3 0.11 8.02 -1.55
CA LEU A 3 -0.21 7.39 -0.28
C LEU A 3 0.47 8.18 0.84
N LYS A 4 -0.26 8.51 1.91
CA LYS A 4 0.25 9.25 3.06
C LYS A 4 -0.06 8.49 4.35
N ASN A 5 1.00 8.08 5.06
CA ASN A 5 0.96 7.40 6.35
C ASN A 5 -0.04 6.23 6.38
N VAL A 6 -0.01 5.39 5.36
CA VAL A 6 -0.91 4.25 5.23
C VAL A 6 -0.43 3.10 6.10
N SER A 7 -1.29 2.60 6.98
CA SER A 7 -0.99 1.45 7.83
C SER A 7 -2.03 0.35 7.66
N PHE A 8 -1.59 -0.89 7.79
CA PHE A 8 -2.44 -2.06 7.73
C PHE A 8 -1.82 -3.28 8.42
N SER A 9 -2.68 -4.04 9.09
CA SER A 9 -2.32 -5.26 9.82
C SER A 9 -3.34 -6.38 9.59
N TYR A 10 -2.85 -7.61 9.42
CA TYR A 10 -3.68 -8.81 9.52
C TYR A 10 -3.62 -9.34 10.95
N GLY A 11 -4.65 -9.04 11.75
CA GLY A 11 -4.64 -9.36 13.18
C GLY A 11 -3.46 -8.69 13.88
N LYS A 12 -2.56 -9.48 14.46
CA LYS A 12 -1.35 -8.98 15.13
C LYS A 12 -0.16 -8.75 14.19
N LYS A 13 -0.25 -9.19 12.93
CA LYS A 13 0.85 -9.05 11.97
C LYS A 13 0.74 -7.71 11.25
N ILE A 14 1.64 -6.80 11.59
CA ILE A 14 1.80 -5.52 10.89
C ILE A 14 2.38 -5.81 9.50
N ILE A 15 1.70 -5.34 8.46
CA ILE A 15 2.19 -5.43 7.07
C ILE A 15 2.79 -4.08 6.65
N TYR A 16 2.09 -2.99 6.98
CA TYR A 16 2.54 -1.63 6.75
C TYR A 16 2.29 -0.79 8.00
N ASP A 17 3.27 0.04 8.34
CA ASP A 17 3.20 0.99 9.44
C ASP A 17 3.68 2.36 8.92
N GLY A 18 2.75 3.25 8.62
CA GLY A 18 3.04 4.60 8.17
C GLY A 18 3.64 4.70 6.77
N LEU A 19 3.29 3.80 5.84
CA LEU A 19 3.80 3.82 4.47
C LEU A 19 3.38 5.11 3.74
N SER A 20 4.35 5.87 3.26
CA SER A 20 4.14 7.01 2.36
C SER A 20 4.85 6.76 1.03
N LEU A 21 4.12 6.90 -0.06
CA LEU A 21 4.60 6.60 -1.42
C LEU A 21 3.97 7.57 -2.43
N SER A 22 4.73 8.00 -3.42
CA SER A 22 4.21 8.75 -4.57
C SER A 22 4.44 7.94 -5.83
N VAL A 23 3.37 7.67 -6.57
CA VAL A 23 3.42 7.02 -7.89
C VAL A 23 3.39 8.11 -8.95
N PRO A 24 4.44 8.24 -9.79
CA PRO A 24 4.48 9.26 -10.81
C PRO A 24 3.34 9.11 -11.83
N ASP A 25 2.77 10.24 -12.24
CA ASP A 25 1.77 10.26 -13.31
C ASP A 25 2.39 9.79 -14.64
N LYS A 26 1.58 9.13 -15.48
CA LYS A 26 1.96 8.65 -16.82
C LYS A 26 3.21 7.74 -16.85
N LYS A 27 3.49 7.03 -15.76
CA LYS A 27 4.58 6.05 -15.69
C LYS A 27 4.08 4.69 -15.22
N ILE A 28 4.67 3.63 -15.78
CA ILE A 28 4.53 2.28 -15.25
C ILE A 28 5.42 2.16 -14.01
N THR A 29 4.84 1.74 -12.89
CA THR A 29 5.54 1.53 -11.63
C THR A 29 5.40 0.07 -11.22
N CYS A 30 6.53 -0.60 -10.97
CA CYS A 30 6.56 -2.01 -10.54
C CYS A 30 6.80 -2.11 -9.03
N VAL A 31 6.03 -2.95 -8.35
CA VAL A 31 6.22 -3.27 -6.92
C VAL A 31 6.94 -4.62 -6.80
N LEU A 32 8.16 -4.61 -6.27
CA LEU A 32 9.04 -5.78 -6.19
C LEU A 32 9.34 -6.16 -4.74
N GLY A 33 9.69 -7.42 -4.50
CA GLY A 33 10.13 -7.93 -3.20
C GLY A 33 9.83 -9.42 -2.97
N PRO A 34 10.32 -10.01 -1.87
CA PRO A 34 10.11 -11.43 -1.55
C PRO A 34 8.64 -11.81 -1.35
N SER A 35 8.31 -13.11 -1.42
CA SER A 35 6.95 -13.57 -1.09
C SER A 35 6.58 -13.20 0.35
N GLY A 36 5.32 -12.80 0.58
CA GLY A 36 4.82 -12.41 1.91
C GLY A 36 5.21 -11.00 2.39
N CYS A 37 5.95 -10.21 1.61
CA CYS A 37 6.37 -8.85 2.00
C CYS A 37 5.27 -7.77 1.86
N GLY A 38 4.04 -8.14 1.51
CA GLY A 38 2.90 -7.21 1.46
C GLY A 38 2.51 -6.67 0.07
N LYS A 39 3.14 -7.08 -1.03
CA LYS A 39 2.82 -6.57 -2.38
C LYS A 39 1.33 -6.65 -2.75
N THR A 40 0.72 -7.82 -2.61
CA THR A 40 -0.71 -8.01 -2.87
C THR A 40 -1.57 -7.19 -1.89
N THR A 41 -1.13 -7.05 -0.64
CA THR A 41 -1.78 -6.19 0.35
C THR A 41 -1.75 -4.72 -0.08
N LEU A 42 -0.62 -4.21 -0.58
CA LEU A 42 -0.51 -2.85 -1.11
C LEU A 42 -1.49 -2.63 -2.28
N LEU A 43 -1.50 -3.55 -3.25
CA LEU A 43 -2.40 -3.44 -4.40
C LEU A 43 -3.88 -3.50 -3.97
N ASN A 44 -4.22 -4.36 -3.00
CA ASN A 44 -5.58 -4.45 -2.47
C ASN A 44 -6.00 -3.17 -1.72
N MET A 45 -5.08 -2.52 -0.98
CA MET A 45 -5.37 -1.23 -0.32
C MET A 45 -5.62 -0.14 -1.37
N ILE A 46 -4.74 -0.04 -2.39
CA ILE A 46 -4.88 0.93 -3.48
C ILE A 46 -6.19 0.71 -4.25
N GLY A 47 -6.55 -0.55 -4.50
CA GLY A 47 -7.81 -0.91 -5.16
C GLY A 47 -9.07 -0.82 -4.29
N GLY A 48 -8.94 -0.42 -3.01
CA GLY A 48 -10.08 -0.31 -2.09
C GLY A 48 -10.72 -1.64 -1.69
N VAL A 49 -10.01 -2.77 -1.87
CA VAL A 49 -10.51 -4.13 -1.59
C VAL A 49 -10.44 -4.46 -0.09
N ILE A 50 -9.51 -3.85 0.63
CA ILE A 50 -9.32 -4.04 2.07
C ILE A 50 -9.25 -2.70 2.79
N PRO A 51 -9.72 -2.61 4.06
CA PRO A 51 -9.63 -1.38 4.83
C PRO A 51 -8.18 -1.05 5.17
N TYR A 52 -7.88 0.24 5.35
CA TYR A 52 -6.58 0.75 5.76
C TYR A 52 -6.77 2.05 6.57
N SER A 53 -5.75 2.46 7.32
CA SER A 53 -5.67 3.82 7.89
C SER A 53 -4.81 4.72 7.02
N GLY A 54 -4.93 6.03 7.18
CA GLY A 54 -4.19 7.00 6.37
C GLY A 54 -4.97 7.43 5.12
N ILE A 55 -4.26 7.95 4.12
CA ILE A 55 -4.88 8.56 2.93
C ILE A 55 -4.27 7.97 1.66
N ILE A 56 -5.14 7.59 0.71
CA ILE A 56 -4.76 7.25 -0.67
C ILE A 56 -5.51 8.20 -1.60
N GLU A 57 -4.76 9.04 -2.31
CA GLU A 57 -5.26 10.01 -3.30
C GLU A 57 -4.88 9.51 -4.70
N GLY A 58 -5.86 9.38 -5.60
CA GLY A 58 -5.69 8.99 -7.01
C GLY A 58 -5.01 10.08 -7.83
#